data_AF-A0A7V2ACG4-F1
#
_entry.id   AF-A0A7V2ACG4-F1
#
_cell.length_a   1.000
_cell.length_b   1.000
_cell.length_c   1.000
_cell.angle_alpha   90.00
_cell.angle_beta   90.00
_cell.angle_gamma   90.00
#
_symmetry.space_group_name_H-M   'P 1'
#
loop_
_entity.id
_entity.type
_entity.pdbx_description
1 polymer ?
#
loop_
_entity_poly.entity_id
_entity_poly.type
_entity_poly.pdbx_seq_one_letter_code
_entity_poly.pdbx_strand_id
1 'polypeptide(L)'
;IMHGEADYSRLLVKLYEDIVKFDEITLSHRYPTRINGHYVIDPSPIPRWDVPKMHMSPALILLGAGREKKIYAVPPYTSAEPLAFEDVAFRVEDFTDPAIGTRRACARCGSIDSFLDEFIDAHSGEKVYQCSDSDFCDSRLALQQETH
;
A
#
# COMPACT_ATOMS: atom_id res chain seq x y z
N ILE A 1 -4.44 -20.89 17.97
CA ILE A 1 -4.84 -20.32 19.27
C ILE A 1 -4.94 -18.80 19.15
N MET A 2 -3.87 -18.06 18.82
CA MET A 2 -3.89 -16.59 18.66
C MET A 2 -5.08 -16.00 17.86
N HIS A 3 -5.30 -16.41 16.60
CA HIS A 3 -6.47 -15.93 15.82
C HIS A 3 -7.83 -16.31 16.43
N GLY A 4 -7.89 -17.41 17.18
CA GLY A 4 -9.12 -17.86 17.84
C GLY A 4 -9.43 -17.07 19.12
N GLU A 5 -8.40 -16.51 19.75
CA GLU A 5 -8.51 -15.66 20.96
C GLU A 5 -8.41 -14.16 20.65
N ALA A 6 -8.26 -13.80 19.37
CA ALA A 6 -7.97 -12.44 18.91
C ALA A 6 -6.74 -11.80 19.57
N ASP A 7 -5.75 -12.62 19.99
CA ASP A 7 -4.51 -12.13 20.57
C ASP A 7 -3.50 -11.76 19.46
N TYR A 8 -3.45 -10.46 19.16
CA TYR A 8 -2.52 -9.86 18.20
C TYR A 8 -1.37 -9.10 18.87
N SER A 9 -1.17 -9.28 20.18
CA SER A 9 -0.18 -8.52 20.96
C SER A 9 1.24 -8.65 20.39
N ARG A 10 1.60 -9.83 19.87
CA ARG A 10 2.91 -10.07 19.25
C ARG A 10 3.14 -9.25 17.98
N LEU A 11 2.09 -8.95 17.20
CA LEU A 11 2.20 -8.07 16.03
C LEU A 11 2.47 -6.64 16.48
N LEU A 12 1.76 -6.16 17.49
CA LEU A 12 1.98 -4.82 18.05
C LEU A 12 3.41 -4.68 18.60
N VAL A 13 3.90 -5.67 19.35
CA VAL A 13 5.31 -5.66 19.82
C VAL A 13 6.27 -5.56 18.65
N LYS A 14 6.05 -6.30 17.56
CA LYS A 14 6.92 -6.25 16.39
C LYS A 14 6.93 -4.88 15.71
N LEU A 15 5.77 -4.23 15.59
CA LEU A 15 5.67 -2.88 15.03
C LEU A 15 6.38 -1.85 15.94
N TYR A 16 6.28 -2.02 17.25
CA TYR A 16 6.94 -1.15 18.22
C TYR A 16 8.47 -1.29 18.18
N GLU A 17 8.99 -2.51 18.06
CA GLU A 17 10.42 -2.76 17.88
C GLU A 17 10.99 -2.03 16.66
N ASP A 18 10.24 -1.99 15.55
CA ASP A 18 10.67 -1.28 14.34
C ASP A 18 10.74 0.23 14.61
N ILE A 19 9.72 0.82 15.24
CA ILE A 19 9.71 2.24 15.62
C ILE A 19 10.89 2.57 16.53
N VAL A 20 11.14 1.79 17.57
CA VAL A 20 12.27 2.04 18.49
C VAL A 20 13.62 1.96 17.79
N LYS A 21 13.75 1.08 16.79
CA LYS A 21 15.03 0.83 16.10
C LYS A 21 15.29 1.79 14.94
N PHE A 22 14.25 2.20 14.22
CA PHE A 22 14.36 2.92 12.96
C PHE A 22 13.60 4.25 12.91
N ASP A 23 12.91 4.62 13.99
CA ASP A 23 11.97 5.75 14.06
C ASP A 23 10.80 5.64 13.06
N GLU A 24 10.62 4.46 12.46
CA GLU A 24 9.54 4.16 11.52
C GLU A 24 9.23 2.66 11.48
N ILE A 25 8.03 2.33 11.02
CA ILE A 25 7.65 0.94 10.73
C ILE A 25 8.23 0.55 9.37
N THR A 26 9.10 -0.47 9.36
CA THR A 26 9.87 -0.86 8.17
C THR A 26 9.10 -1.74 7.18
N LEU A 27 7.90 -2.17 7.54
CA LEU A 27 7.02 -2.97 6.68
C LEU A 27 6.51 -2.14 5.51
N SER A 28 7.11 -2.32 4.33
CA SER A 28 6.70 -1.65 3.08
C SER A 28 5.51 -2.31 2.37
N HIS A 29 5.22 -3.58 2.67
CA HIS A 29 4.17 -4.39 2.04
C HIS A 29 3.61 -5.40 3.06
N ARG A 30 2.50 -6.07 2.72
CA ARG A 30 1.83 -7.05 3.62
C ARG A 30 1.47 -6.47 4.98
N TYR A 31 1.09 -5.20 5.00
CA TYR A 31 0.90 -4.49 6.26
C TYR A 31 -0.29 -5.07 7.05
N PRO A 32 -0.10 -5.50 8.31
CA PRO A 32 -1.17 -6.13 9.10
C PRO A 32 -2.40 -5.24 9.20
N THR A 33 -3.54 -5.76 8.75
CA THR A 33 -4.78 -4.99 8.64
C THR A 33 -5.91 -5.70 9.36
N ARG A 34 -6.57 -5.00 10.30
CA ARG A 34 -7.74 -5.47 11.03
C ARG A 34 -8.97 -5.34 10.15
N ILE A 35 -9.67 -6.46 9.95
CA ILE A 35 -10.89 -6.57 9.17
C ILE A 35 -12.08 -6.73 10.11
N ASN A 36 -13.13 -5.95 9.85
CA ASN A 36 -14.40 -5.98 10.58
C ASN A 36 -14.22 -5.90 12.10
N GLY A 37 -13.26 -5.10 12.57
CA GLY A 37 -12.97 -4.92 13.99
C GLY A 37 -12.43 -6.14 14.74
N HIS A 38 -12.14 -7.26 14.05
CA HIS A 38 -11.81 -8.52 14.73
C HIS A 38 -10.56 -9.20 14.17
N TYR A 39 -10.60 -9.69 12.93
CA TYR A 39 -9.50 -10.50 12.39
C TYR A 39 -8.41 -9.63 11.79
N VAL A 40 -7.16 -9.82 12.20
CA VAL A 40 -6.01 -9.23 11.50
C VAL A 40 -5.57 -10.17 10.39
N ILE A 41 -5.44 -9.66 9.17
CA ILE A 41 -4.98 -10.42 8.00
C ILE A 41 -3.66 -9.86 7.45
N ASP A 42 -2.93 -10.71 6.74
CA ASP A 42 -1.90 -10.29 5.77
C ASP A 42 -2.64 -9.98 4.45
N PRO A 43 -2.64 -8.73 3.96
CA PRO A 43 -3.37 -8.33 2.77
C PRO A 43 -2.68 -8.78 1.45
N SER A 44 -1.82 -9.80 1.49
CA SER A 44 -0.93 -10.23 0.40
C SER A 44 0.15 -9.18 0.11
N PRO A 45 1.09 -9.37 -0.86
CA PRO A 45 2.20 -8.45 -1.09
C PRO A 45 1.77 -7.14 -1.76
N ILE A 46 0.65 -6.55 -1.34
CA ILE A 46 0.27 -5.19 -1.70
C ILE A 46 1.13 -4.18 -0.92
N PRO A 47 1.51 -3.05 -1.54
CA PRO A 47 2.20 -1.96 -0.85
C PRO A 47 1.26 -1.30 0.17
N ARG A 48 1.83 -0.58 1.15
CA ARG A 48 1.02 0.20 2.11
C ARG A 48 0.09 1.19 1.42
N TRP A 49 0.52 1.77 0.30
CA TRP A 49 -0.28 2.63 -0.56
C TRP A 49 -1.66 2.06 -0.91
N ASP A 50 -1.77 0.75 -1.11
CA ASP A 50 -3.02 0.11 -1.52
C ASP A 50 -3.89 -0.35 -0.34
N VAL A 51 -3.34 -0.42 0.88
CA VAL A 51 -4.08 -0.88 2.06
C VAL A 51 -5.32 -0.01 2.35
N PRO A 52 -5.26 1.33 2.31
CA PRO A 52 -6.44 2.17 2.51
C PRO A 52 -7.55 1.92 1.48
N LYS A 53 -7.22 1.45 0.27
CA LYS A 53 -8.21 1.15 -0.78
C LYS A 53 -9.10 -0.05 -0.43
N MET A 54 -8.69 -0.87 0.54
CA MET A 54 -9.49 -1.98 1.05
C MET A 54 -10.63 -1.51 1.97
N HIS A 55 -10.46 -0.36 2.62
CA HIS A 55 -11.43 0.16 3.59
C HIS A 55 -12.73 0.55 2.89
N MET A 56 -13.85 -0.05 3.30
CA MET A 56 -15.18 0.22 2.75
C MET A 56 -15.27 0.07 1.22
N SER A 57 -14.40 -0.75 0.63
CA SER A 57 -14.39 -1.01 -0.81
C SER A 57 -15.72 -1.64 -1.26
N PRO A 58 -16.30 -1.22 -2.40
CA PRO A 58 -17.50 -1.86 -2.95
C PRO A 58 -17.19 -3.24 -3.56
N ALA A 59 -15.92 -3.58 -3.79
CA ALA A 59 -15.51 -4.84 -4.38
C ALA A 59 -15.35 -5.94 -3.32
N LEU A 60 -15.66 -7.18 -3.71
CA LEU A 60 -15.26 -8.37 -2.94
C LEU A 60 -13.76 -8.62 -3.14
N ILE A 61 -12.99 -8.64 -2.05
CA ILE A 61 -11.55 -8.90 -2.10
C ILE A 61 -11.29 -10.34 -1.67
N LEU A 62 -10.64 -11.11 -2.53
CA LEU A 62 -10.25 -12.50 -2.27
C LEU A 62 -8.72 -12.62 -2.27
N LEU A 63 -8.15 -13.09 -1.17
CA LEU A 63 -6.71 -13.24 -0.99
C LEU A 63 -6.36 -14.72 -0.86
N GLY A 64 -5.65 -15.26 -1.85
CA GLY A 64 -5.21 -16.65 -1.88
C GLY A 64 -3.74 -16.79 -1.52
N ALA A 65 -3.43 -17.67 -0.56
CA ALA A 65 -2.08 -18.07 -0.21
C ALA A 65 -1.92 -19.57 -0.57
N GLY A 66 -1.58 -19.84 -1.82
CA GLY A 66 -1.63 -21.18 -2.41
C GLY A 66 -0.67 -22.18 -1.75
N ARG A 67 0.57 -21.76 -1.47
CA ARG A 67 1.57 -22.60 -0.80
C ARG A 67 1.15 -22.94 0.64
N GLU A 68 0.50 -21.99 1.29
CA GLU A 68 0.02 -22.07 2.67
C GLU A 68 -1.36 -22.73 2.78
N LYS A 69 -2.03 -22.99 1.63
CA LYS A 69 -3.38 -23.54 1.52
C LYS A 69 -4.42 -22.75 2.32
N LYS A 70 -4.39 -21.41 2.19
CA LYS A 70 -5.32 -20.51 2.87
C LYS A 70 -5.99 -19.57 1.87
N ILE A 71 -7.25 -19.24 2.15
CA ILE A 71 -8.02 -18.25 1.41
C ILE A 71 -8.65 -17.33 2.46
N TYR A 72 -8.54 -16.02 2.24
CA TYR A 72 -9.20 -14.98 3.01
C TYR A 72 -10.13 -14.18 2.10
N ALA A 73 -11.21 -13.67 2.67
CA ALA A 73 -12.15 -12.81 1.97
C ALA A 73 -12.43 -11.56 2.80
N VAL A 74 -12.43 -10.40 2.15
CA VAL A 74 -12.95 -9.15 2.72
C VAL A 74 -14.21 -8.80 1.92
N PRO A 75 -15.40 -8.92 2.54
CA PRO A 75 -16.66 -8.58 1.87
C PRO A 75 -16.72 -7.09 1.49
N PRO A 76 -17.57 -6.72 0.52
CA PRO A 76 -17.85 -5.32 0.23
C PRO A 76 -18.27 -4.53 1.47
N TYR A 77 -17.90 -3.26 1.52
CA TYR A 77 -18.25 -2.31 2.58
C TYR A 77 -17.84 -2.79 3.99
N THR A 78 -16.72 -3.50 4.08
CA THR A 78 -16.15 -3.94 5.35
C THR A 78 -15.09 -2.95 5.82
N SER A 79 -15.04 -2.69 7.14
CA SER A 79 -13.93 -1.91 7.71
C SER A 79 -12.62 -2.71 7.55
N ALA A 80 -11.63 -2.07 6.94
CA ALA A 80 -10.25 -2.53 6.88
C ALA A 80 -9.35 -1.43 7.46
N GLU A 81 -8.72 -1.70 8.60
CA GLU A 81 -7.96 -0.73 9.37
C GLU A 81 -6.52 -1.24 9.55
N PRO A 82 -5.52 -0.58 8.96
CA PRO A 82 -4.11 -0.93 9.23
C PRO A 82 -3.82 -0.81 10.73
N LEU A 83 -3.05 -1.75 11.28
CA LEU A 83 -2.62 -1.63 12.67
C LEU A 83 -1.69 -0.42 12.84
N ALA A 84 -2.07 0.51 13.70
CA ALA A 84 -1.29 1.69 14.04
C ALA A 84 -1.33 1.91 15.55
N PHE A 85 -0.42 2.72 16.06
CA PHE A 85 -0.46 3.17 17.46
C PHE A 85 -1.18 4.51 17.54
N GLU A 86 -1.67 4.87 18.74
CA GLU A 86 -2.36 6.14 18.96
C GLU A 86 -1.44 7.35 18.71
N ASP A 87 -0.14 7.19 19.00
CA ASP A 87 0.92 8.17 18.82
C ASP A 87 1.65 8.05 17.48
N VAL A 88 1.51 6.91 16.78
CA VAL A 88 2.15 6.65 15.48
C VAL A 88 1.11 6.23 14.44
N ALA A 89 0.65 7.22 13.68
CA ALA A 89 -0.31 7.02 12.59
C ALA A 89 0.28 6.18 11.44
N PHE A 90 -0.57 5.40 10.78
CA PHE A 90 -0.24 4.69 9.55
C PHE A 90 0.17 5.67 8.44
N ARG A 91 1.26 5.36 7.73
CA ARG A 91 1.78 6.15 6.61
C ARG A 91 1.92 5.27 5.36
N VAL A 92 1.61 5.86 4.22
CA VAL A 92 1.85 5.28 2.89
C VAL A 92 3.18 5.80 2.34
N GLU A 93 3.65 5.20 1.25
CA GLU A 93 4.85 5.64 0.55
C GLU A 93 4.74 7.11 0.12
N ASP A 94 5.76 7.91 0.47
CA ASP A 94 5.87 9.31 0.06
C ASP A 94 6.77 9.41 -1.18
N PHE A 95 6.22 9.95 -2.26
CA PHE A 95 6.93 10.19 -3.51
C PHE A 95 7.40 11.64 -3.65
N THR A 96 7.47 12.39 -2.56
CA THR A 96 8.00 13.77 -2.53
C THR A 96 9.48 13.80 -2.82
N ASP A 97 9.89 14.65 -3.76
CA ASP A 97 11.31 14.92 -4.02
C ASP A 97 11.87 15.79 -2.87
N PRO A 98 12.86 15.30 -2.10
CA PRO A 98 13.43 16.07 -0.99
C PRO A 98 14.07 17.39 -1.42
N ALA A 99 14.56 17.49 -2.67
CA ALA A 99 15.22 18.69 -3.17
C ALA A 99 14.23 19.79 -3.59
N ILE A 100 13.05 19.40 -4.09
CA ILE A 100 12.07 20.33 -4.67
C ILE A 100 10.87 20.53 -3.72
N GLY A 101 10.66 19.62 -2.77
CA GLY A 101 9.52 19.65 -1.85
C GLY A 101 8.17 19.38 -2.52
N THR A 102 8.19 18.88 -3.76
CA THR A 102 6.98 18.55 -4.53
C THR A 102 6.95 17.06 -4.84
N ARG A 103 5.73 16.51 -4.93
CA ARG A 103 5.55 15.10 -5.29
C ARG A 103 6.04 14.85 -6.70
N ARG A 104 6.83 13.80 -6.88
CA ARG A 104 7.23 13.30 -8.20
C ARG A 104 5.98 12.95 -9.01
N ALA A 105 6.02 13.28 -10.30
CA ALA A 105 5.00 12.94 -11.26
C ALA A 105 5.48 11.75 -12.11
N CYS A 106 4.53 10.96 -12.62
CA CYS A 106 4.83 9.96 -13.62
C CYS A 106 5.41 10.62 -14.88
N ALA A 107 6.60 10.19 -15.32
CA ALA A 107 7.28 10.71 -16.50
C ALA A 107 6.48 10.49 -17.81
N ARG A 108 5.52 9.56 -17.81
CA ARG A 108 4.73 9.19 -18.99
C ARG A 108 3.40 9.95 -19.07
N CYS A 109 2.55 9.87 -18.04
CA CYS A 109 1.21 10.49 -18.06
C CYS A 109 1.07 11.73 -17.16
N GLY A 110 2.11 12.11 -16.40
CA GLY A 110 2.09 13.26 -15.48
C GLY A 110 1.32 13.04 -14.18
N SER A 111 0.85 11.81 -13.90
CA SER A 111 0.10 11.48 -12.68
C SER A 111 0.88 11.80 -11.39
N ILE A 112 0.20 12.44 -10.43
CA ILE A 112 0.70 12.73 -9.07
C ILE A 112 -0.13 12.02 -7.98
N ASP A 113 -1.03 11.12 -8.38
CA ASP A 113 -2.00 10.45 -7.51
C ASP A 113 -1.94 8.92 -7.60
N SER A 114 -0.93 8.39 -8.31
CA SER A 114 -0.68 6.95 -8.47
C SER A 114 0.58 6.50 -7.75
N PHE A 115 0.64 5.23 -7.35
CA PHE A 115 1.88 4.60 -6.92
C PHE A 115 2.91 4.62 -8.07
N LEU A 116 4.17 4.95 -7.75
CA LEU A 116 5.24 5.09 -8.74
C LEU A 116 6.32 4.03 -8.54
N ASP A 117 6.76 3.42 -9.64
CA ASP A 117 7.96 2.60 -9.72
C ASP A 117 9.16 3.46 -10.12
N GLU A 118 10.31 3.18 -9.51
CA GLU A 118 11.59 3.82 -9.81
C GLU A 118 12.37 2.99 -10.83
N PHE A 119 12.78 3.62 -11.93
CA PHE A 119 13.62 3.05 -12.97
C PHE A 119 14.89 3.89 -13.14
N ILE A 120 15.94 3.27 -13.66
CA ILE A 120 17.16 3.99 -14.07
C ILE A 120 17.15 4.08 -15.59
N ASP A 121 17.18 5.30 -16.11
CA ASP A 121 17.31 5.52 -17.54
C ASP A 121 18.66 5.01 -18.03
N ALA A 122 18.64 4.12 -19.02
CA ALA A 122 19.84 3.45 -19.51
C ALA A 122 20.81 4.41 -20.25
N HIS A 123 20.34 5.57 -20.73
CA HIS A 123 21.14 6.53 -21.47
C HIS A 123 21.66 7.66 -20.59
N SER A 124 20.81 8.27 -19.75
CA SER A 124 21.20 9.38 -18.87
C SER A 124 21.72 8.91 -17.51
N GLY A 125 21.37 7.69 -17.09
CA GLY A 125 21.64 7.19 -15.73
C GLY A 125 20.75 7.85 -14.66
N GLU A 126 19.79 8.67 -15.06
CA GLU A 126 18.90 9.38 -14.13
C GLU A 126 17.77 8.46 -13.64
N LYS A 127 17.29 8.75 -12.42
CA LYS A 127 16.12 8.08 -11.86
C LYS A 127 14.85 8.62 -12.49
N VAL A 128 14.07 7.74 -13.11
CA VAL A 128 12.78 8.03 -13.72
C VAL A 128 11.68 7.36 -12.91
N TYR A 129 10.56 8.06 -12.71
CA TYR A 129 9.43 7.55 -11.95
C TYR A 129 8.22 7.38 -12.87
N GLN A 130 7.58 6.22 -12.84
CA GLN A 130 6.44 5.92 -13.69
C GLN A 130 5.32 5.23 -12.90
N CYS A 131 4.05 5.41 -13.30
CA CYS A 131 2.94 4.68 -12.72
C CYS A 131 3.21 3.17 -12.75
N SER A 132 3.05 2.51 -11.60
CA SER A 132 3.14 1.05 -11.53
C SER A 132 1.99 0.37 -12.26
N ASP A 133 0.78 0.95 -12.17
CA ASP A 133 -0.38 0.53 -12.95
C ASP A 133 -0.30 1.11 -14.38
N SER A 134 0.01 0.24 -15.34
CA SER A 134 0.12 0.60 -16.76
C SER A 134 -1.22 0.92 -17.40
N ASP A 135 -2.29 0.21 -17.03
CA ASP A 135 -3.65 0.43 -17.56
C ASP A 135 -4.18 1.80 -17.09
N PHE A 136 -3.96 2.14 -15.81
CA PHE A 136 -4.23 3.49 -15.30
C PHE A 136 -3.42 4.55 -16.06
N CYS A 137 -2.14 4.30 -16.32
CA CYS A 137 -1.28 5.22 -17.06
C CYS A 137 -1.79 5.46 -18.50
N ASP A 138 -2.17 4.39 -19.20
CA ASP A 138 -2.69 4.42 -20.56
C ASP A 138 -4.03 5.15 -20.65
N SER A 139 -4.97 4.87 -19.73
CA SER A 139 -6.26 5.55 -19.69
C SER A 139 -6.13 7.06 -19.49
N ARG A 140 -5.19 7.51 -18.66
CA ARG A 140 -4.89 8.94 -18.45
C ARG A 140 -4.36 9.60 -19.71
N LEU A 141 -3.48 8.93 -20.45
CA LEU A 141 -2.98 9.44 -21.73
C LEU A 141 -4.09 9.55 -22.78
N ALA A 142 -4.96 8.55 -22.88
CA ALA A 142 -6.09 8.58 -23.81
C ALA A 142 -7.02 9.78 -23.54
N LEU A 143 -7.35 10.03 -22.26
CA LEU A 143 -8.17 11.19 -21.87
C LEU A 143 -7.49 12.53 -22.21
N GLN A 144 -6.16 12.62 -22.10
CA GLN A 144 -5.41 13.82 -22.48
C GLN A 144 -5.44 14.06 -23.99
N GLN A 145 -5.40 13.00 -24.80
CA GLN A 145 -5.47 13.09 -26.26
C GLN A 145 -6.85 13.51 -26.76
N GLU A 146 -7.93 13.11 -26.08
CA GLU A 146 -9.30 13.51 -26.41
C GLU A 146 -9.61 14.98 -26.05
N THR A 147 -8.83 15.58 -25.15
CA THR A 147 -9.02 16.96 -24.70
C THR A 147 -8.30 17.98 -25.61
N HIS A 148 -7.48 17.52 -26.56
CA HIS A 148 -6.73 18.31 -27.53
C HIS A 148 -7.39 18.30 -28.93
#